data_AF-A0A3M1F776-F1
#
_entry.id   AF-A0A3M1F776-F1
#
_cell.length_a   1.000
_cell.length_b   1.000
_cell.length_c   1.000
_cell.angle_alpha   90.00
_cell.angle_beta   90.00
_cell.angle_gamma   90.00
#
_symmetry.space_group_name_H-M   'P 1'
#
loop_
_entity.id
_entity.type
_entity.pdbx_description
1 polymer ?
#
loop_
_entity_poly.entity_id
_entity_poly.type
_entity_poly.pdbx_seq_one_letter_code
_entity_poly.pdbx_strand_id
1 'polypeptide(L)'
;MLLLGVVLVSASGYYSAYELHKRLMASDDFVAMHTAMMRGDFKAAEKYHETLDFECPMHDLVKEGDVSLEDFQVMHEWMMSGRFPKEKPAQLSEAAWEFHKSHHPEIYK
;
A
#
# COMPACT_ATOMS: atom_id res chain seq x y z
N MET A 1 8.96 18.67 -21.35
CA MET A 1 9.20 17.21 -21.24
C MET A 1 9.70 16.93 -19.84
N LEU A 2 8.82 16.54 -18.92
CA LEU A 2 9.17 16.14 -17.56
C LEU A 2 9.23 14.61 -17.54
N LEU A 3 10.45 14.09 -17.66
CA LEU A 3 10.79 12.68 -17.43
C LEU A 3 11.61 12.63 -16.13
N LEU A 4 10.92 12.49 -15.01
CA LEU A 4 11.49 12.19 -13.69
C LEU A 4 10.46 11.29 -13.03
N GLY A 5 10.68 10.04 -12.71
CA GLY A 5 11.87 9.21 -12.71
C GLY A 5 11.41 8.04 -11.86
N VAL A 6 10.99 6.95 -12.51
CA VAL A 6 10.46 5.77 -11.81
C VAL A 6 11.60 5.20 -10.97
N VAL A 7 11.57 5.45 -9.66
CA VAL A 7 12.54 4.91 -8.72
C VAL A 7 12.25 3.42 -8.60
N LEU A 8 13.15 2.61 -9.17
CA LEU A 8 13.21 1.17 -8.90
C LEU A 8 13.41 0.98 -7.39
N VAL A 9 12.36 0.54 -6.70
CA VAL A 9 12.45 0.13 -5.29
C VAL A 9 13.02 -1.28 -5.26
N SER A 10 14.34 -1.40 -5.39
CA SER A 10 15.07 -2.64 -5.13
C SER A 10 15.01 -2.97 -3.63
N ALA A 11 15.03 -4.26 -3.29
CA ALA A 11 14.88 -4.90 -1.96
C ALA A 11 15.28 -4.10 -0.69
N SER A 12 16.25 -3.19 -0.77
CA SER A 12 16.56 -2.15 0.24
C SER A 12 15.37 -1.27 0.64
N GLY A 13 14.37 -1.10 -0.23
CA GLY A 13 13.15 -0.34 0.06
C GLY A 13 12.16 -1.09 0.95
N TYR A 14 12.27 -2.41 1.11
CA TYR A 14 11.36 -3.17 1.98
C TYR A 14 11.67 -2.93 3.45
N TYR A 15 12.95 -2.95 3.82
CA TYR A 15 13.38 -2.63 5.18
C TYR A 15 13.13 -1.15 5.48
N SER A 16 13.36 -0.24 4.50
CA SER A 16 13.09 1.17 4.69
C SER A 16 11.59 1.48 4.74
N ALA A 17 10.75 0.85 3.92
CA ALA A 17 9.30 1.04 3.93
C ALA A 17 8.65 0.37 5.15
N TYR A 18 9.09 -0.81 5.59
CA TYR A 18 8.60 -1.46 6.81
C TYR A 18 9.00 -0.70 8.07
N GLU A 19 10.25 -0.25 8.19
CA GLU A 19 10.71 0.58 9.32
C GLU A 19 10.11 1.99 9.27
N LEU A 20 9.94 2.59 8.08
CA LEU A 20 9.20 3.84 7.91
C LEU A 20 7.74 3.64 8.32
N HIS A 21 7.09 2.57 7.87
CA HIS A 21 5.71 2.25 8.22
C HIS A 21 5.54 1.99 9.71
N LYS A 22 6.48 1.30 10.36
CA LYS A 22 6.51 1.14 11.82
C LYS A 22 6.70 2.46 12.57
N ARG A 23 7.61 3.31 12.10
CA ARG A 23 7.84 4.65 12.69
C ARG A 23 6.64 5.56 12.49
N LEU A 24 6.00 5.48 11.33
CA LEU A 24 4.78 6.21 11.03
C LEU A 24 3.59 5.66 11.82
N MET A 25 3.45 4.35 12.01
CA MET A 25 2.45 3.73 12.91
C MET A 25 2.55 4.19 14.37
N ALA A 26 3.68 4.74 14.80
CA ALA A 26 3.83 5.38 16.11
C ALA A 26 3.31 6.83 16.15
N SER A 27 2.95 7.40 14.99
CA SER A 27 2.28 8.69 14.85
C SER A 27 0.76 8.50 14.90
N ASP A 28 0.09 9.21 15.80
CA ASP A 28 -1.38 9.23 15.89
C ASP A 28 -2.03 9.67 14.57
N ASP A 29 -1.38 10.58 13.84
CA ASP A 29 -1.87 11.08 12.54
C ASP A 29 -1.81 10.01 11.45
N PHE A 30 -0.79 9.15 11.46
CA PHE A 30 -0.72 8.03 10.51
C PHE A 30 -1.75 6.97 10.85
N VAL A 31 -1.97 6.68 12.14
CA VAL A 31 -3.01 5.74 12.57
C VAL A 31 -4.40 6.25 12.18
N ALA A 32 -4.65 7.55 12.31
CA ALA A 32 -5.89 8.19 11.89
C ALA A 32 -6.08 8.12 10.37
N MET A 33 -5.05 8.47 9.59
CA MET A 33 -5.05 8.35 8.14
C MET A 33 -5.28 6.90 7.69
N HIS A 34 -4.55 5.95 8.26
CA HIS A 34 -4.64 4.53 7.95
C HIS A 34 -6.04 3.99 8.25
N THR A 35 -6.60 4.34 9.41
CA THR A 35 -7.98 3.96 9.76
C THR A 35 -9.00 4.53 8.79
N ALA A 36 -8.83 5.78 8.34
CA ALA A 36 -9.69 6.40 7.34
C ALA A 36 -9.61 5.67 5.99
N MET A 37 -8.39 5.36 5.52
CA MET A 37 -8.15 4.55 4.33
C MET A 37 -8.81 3.19 4.38
N MET A 38 -8.64 2.46 5.49
CA MET A 38 -9.22 1.12 5.65
C MET A 38 -10.76 1.13 5.69
N ARG A 39 -11.39 2.29 5.95
CA ARG A 39 -12.84 2.49 5.90
C ARG A 39 -13.34 3.06 4.56
N GLY A 40 -12.44 3.36 3.62
CA GLY A 40 -12.76 4.04 2.37
C GLY A 40 -13.08 5.53 2.53
N ASP A 41 -12.75 6.15 3.67
CA ASP A 41 -12.88 7.60 3.87
C ASP A 41 -11.65 8.33 3.32
N PHE A 42 -11.52 8.31 1.99
CA PHE A 42 -10.40 8.90 1.26
C PHE A 42 -10.25 10.39 1.54
N LYS A 43 -11.38 11.11 1.67
CA LYS A 43 -11.38 12.55 2.00
C LYS A 43 -10.75 12.82 3.37
N ALA A 44 -11.00 11.96 4.36
CA ALA A 44 -10.34 12.09 5.66
C ALA A 44 -8.87 11.69 5.58
N ALA A 45 -8.52 10.65 4.83
CA ALA A 45 -7.14 10.21 4.65
C ALA A 45 -6.25 11.27 3.97
N GLU A 46 -6.74 11.91 2.89
CA GLU A 46 -6.00 12.92 2.13
C GLU A 46 -5.56 14.13 2.97
N LYS A 47 -6.34 14.51 4.00
CA LYS A 47 -5.97 15.61 4.91
C LYS A 47 -4.66 15.38 5.65
N TYR A 48 -4.28 14.11 5.82
CA TYR A 48 -3.05 13.74 6.50
C TYR A 48 -1.89 13.53 5.53
N HIS A 49 -2.11 13.43 4.21
CA HIS A 49 -1.03 13.37 3.22
C HIS A 49 -0.28 14.71 3.10
N GLU A 50 -0.90 15.83 3.46
CA GLU A 50 -0.23 17.14 3.48
C GLU A 50 0.73 17.29 4.67
N THR A 51 0.50 16.55 5.76
CA THR A 51 1.26 16.65 7.01
C THR A 51 2.20 15.47 7.22
N LEU A 52 1.87 14.31 6.68
CA LEU A 52 2.71 13.12 6.63
C LEU A 52 3.41 13.14 5.27
N ASP A 53 4.75 13.22 5.27
CA ASP A 53 5.58 13.01 4.07
C ASP A 53 5.55 11.52 3.66
N PHE A 54 4.35 11.04 3.32
CA PHE A 54 4.04 9.65 3.03
C PHE A 54 2.91 9.58 2.01
N GLU A 55 3.21 8.95 0.88
CA GLU A 55 2.22 8.60 -0.13
C GLU A 55 2.03 7.08 -0.15
N CYS A 56 0.78 6.64 -0.18
CA CYS A 56 0.43 5.24 -0.41
C CYS A 56 -0.08 5.09 -1.85
N PRO A 57 0.70 4.52 -2.79
CA PRO A 57 0.29 4.37 -4.19
C PRO A 57 -1.00 3.57 -4.39
N MET A 58 -1.37 2.74 -3.41
CA MET A 58 -2.64 2.01 -3.42
C MET A 58 -3.86 2.91 -3.23
N HIS A 59 -3.69 4.10 -2.63
CA HIS A 59 -4.82 5.00 -2.38
C HIS A 59 -5.49 5.41 -3.69
N ASP A 60 -4.71 5.89 -4.66
CA ASP A 60 -5.25 6.34 -5.95
C ASP A 60 -5.94 5.19 -6.68
N LEU A 61 -5.38 3.98 -6.64
CA LEU A 61 -5.96 2.81 -7.28
C LEU A 61 -7.30 2.37 -6.67
N VAL A 62 -7.44 2.45 -5.34
CA VAL A 62 -8.71 2.14 -4.69
C VAL A 62 -9.73 3.25 -4.94
N LYS A 63 -9.28 4.51 -4.95
CA LYS A 63 -10.12 5.68 -5.22
C LYS A 63 -10.66 5.71 -6.66
N GLU A 64 -9.82 5.33 -7.63
CA GLU A 64 -10.18 5.26 -9.05
C GLU A 64 -10.98 3.99 -9.39
N GLY A 65 -11.01 3.02 -8.47
CA GLY A 65 -11.78 1.78 -8.60
C GLY A 65 -11.05 0.66 -9.35
N ASP A 66 -9.75 0.84 -9.64
CA ASP A 66 -8.89 -0.18 -10.25
C ASP A 66 -8.63 -1.36 -9.30
N VAL A 67 -8.69 -1.11 -7.98
CA VAL A 67 -8.62 -2.12 -6.93
C VAL A 67 -9.81 -1.93 -5.99
N SER A 68 -10.50 -3.00 -5.62
CA SER A 68 -11.59 -2.89 -4.64
C SER A 68 -11.05 -2.60 -3.25
N LEU A 69 -11.86 -1.95 -2.40
CA LEU A 69 -11.49 -1.72 -0.99
C LEU A 69 -11.21 -3.05 -0.27
N GLU A 70 -11.96 -4.11 -0.61
CA GLU A 70 -11.80 -5.44 -0.04
C GLU A 70 -10.45 -6.08 -0.45
N ASP A 71 -10.08 -5.99 -1.73
CA ASP A 71 -8.78 -6.45 -2.23
C ASP A 71 -7.63 -5.69 -1.55
N PHE A 72 -7.78 -4.36 -1.41
CA PHE A 72 -6.81 -3.54 -0.69
C PHE A 72 -6.64 -3.99 0.76
N GLN A 73 -7.74 -4.18 1.49
CA GLN A 73 -7.69 -4.61 2.90
C GLN A 73 -6.97 -5.96 3.06
N VAL A 74 -7.26 -6.92 2.18
CA VAL A 74 -6.63 -8.24 2.17
C VAL A 74 -5.12 -8.14 1.91
N MET A 75 -4.71 -7.38 0.90
CA MET A 75 -3.29 -7.16 0.60
C MET A 75 -2.58 -6.41 1.75
N HIS A 76 -3.27 -5.46 2.39
CA HIS A 76 -2.73 -4.71 3.52
C HIS A 76 -2.48 -5.61 4.74
N GLU A 77 -3.34 -6.60 4.98
CA GLU A 77 -3.14 -7.58 6.05
C GLU A 77 -1.85 -8.42 5.83
N TRP A 78 -1.53 -8.76 4.57
CA TRP A 78 -0.29 -9.47 4.26
C TRP A 78 0.94 -8.63 4.58
N MET A 79 0.91 -7.34 4.24
CA MET A 79 1.98 -6.40 4.57
C MET A 79 2.18 -6.26 6.09
N MET A 80 1.11 -6.20 6.86
CA MET A 80 1.16 -6.05 8.32
C MET A 80 1.62 -7.33 9.02
N SER A 81 1.15 -8.49 8.56
CA SER A 81 1.46 -9.78 9.18
C SER A 81 2.76 -10.41 8.68
N GLY A 82 3.27 -9.95 7.54
CA GLY A 82 4.38 -10.58 6.82
C GLY A 82 4.03 -11.94 6.20
N ARG A 83 2.75 -12.34 6.21
CA ARG A 83 2.28 -13.63 5.71
C ARG A 83 1.77 -13.49 4.28
N PHE A 84 2.68 -13.60 3.33
CA PHE A 84 2.36 -13.51 1.91
C PHE A 84 1.90 -14.87 1.35
N PRO A 85 0.80 -14.93 0.60
CA PRO A 85 0.38 -16.15 -0.05
C PRO A 85 1.35 -16.50 -1.18
N LYS A 86 1.63 -17.80 -1.38
CA LYS A 86 2.51 -18.27 -2.47
C LYS A 86 1.82 -18.31 -3.85
N GLU A 87 0.50 -18.40 -3.83
CA GLU A 87 -0.36 -18.50 -5.01
C GLU A 87 -1.49 -17.50 -4.86
N LYS A 88 -2.11 -17.12 -5.99
CA LYS A 88 -3.23 -16.16 -6.00
C LYS A 88 -4.41 -16.71 -5.18
N PRO A 89 -4.87 -15.99 -4.15
CA PRO A 89 -6.09 -16.38 -3.45
C PRO A 89 -7.31 -16.32 -4.38
N ALA A 90 -8.26 -17.24 -4.21
CA ALA A 90 -9.45 -17.32 -5.05
C ALA A 90 -10.31 -16.05 -4.98
N GLN A 91 -10.32 -15.40 -3.81
CA GLN A 91 -11.08 -14.19 -3.53
C GLN A 91 -10.44 -12.89 -4.06
N LEU A 92 -9.16 -12.92 -4.46
CA LEU A 92 -8.47 -11.71 -4.95
C LEU A 92 -8.64 -11.60 -6.47
N SER A 93 -8.95 -10.39 -6.94
CA SER A 93 -8.97 -10.11 -8.38
C SER A 93 -7.59 -10.33 -9.02
N GLU A 94 -7.58 -10.63 -10.32
CA GLU A 94 -6.33 -10.80 -11.07
C GLU A 94 -5.52 -9.50 -11.11
N ALA A 95 -6.19 -8.36 -11.29
CA ALA A 95 -5.55 -7.06 -11.31
C ALA A 95 -4.84 -6.74 -9.98
N ALA A 96 -5.52 -6.96 -8.85
CA ALA A 96 -4.93 -6.80 -7.53
C ALA A 96 -3.74 -7.77 -7.31
N TRP A 97 -3.83 -9.00 -7.81
CA TRP A 97 -2.75 -9.97 -7.71
C TRP A 97 -1.49 -9.56 -8.47
N GLU A 98 -1.65 -9.18 -9.74
CA GLU A 98 -0.54 -8.73 -10.56
C GLU A 98 0.08 -7.45 -10.03
N PHE A 99 -0.75 -6.52 -9.56
CA PHE A 99 -0.29 -5.30 -8.89
C PHE A 99 0.53 -5.62 -7.63
N HIS A 100 0.04 -6.53 -6.79
CA HIS A 100 0.75 -6.96 -5.58
C HIS A 100 2.13 -7.53 -5.93
N LYS A 101 2.19 -8.46 -6.89
CA LYS A 101 3.45 -9.06 -7.33
C LYS A 101 4.41 -8.03 -7.91
N SER A 102 3.93 -7.06 -8.69
CA SER A 102 4.79 -6.04 -9.30
C SER A 102 5.44 -5.12 -8.27
N HIS A 103 4.78 -4.90 -7.12
CA HIS A 103 5.30 -4.09 -6.01
C HIS A 103 6.16 -4.90 -5.03
N HIS A 104 6.02 -6.22 -5.05
CA HIS A 104 6.76 -7.13 -4.17
C HIS A 104 7.52 -8.23 -4.94
N PRO A 105 8.34 -7.87 -5.96
CA PRO A 105 8.97 -8.87 -6.82
C PRO A 105 9.91 -9.81 -6.03
N GLU A 106 10.53 -9.34 -4.95
CA GLU A 106 11.40 -10.18 -4.11
C GLU A 106 10.66 -11.31 -3.37
N ILE A 107 9.35 -11.20 -3.21
CA ILE A 107 8.51 -12.23 -2.56
C ILE A 107 8.09 -13.31 -3.56
N TYR A 108 7.97 -12.94 -4.84
CA TYR A 108 7.33 -13.74 -5.90
C TYR A 108 8.28 -14.14 -7.04
N LYS A 109 9.59 -14.00 -6.83
CA LYS A 109 10.64 -14.52 -7.71
C LYS A 109 10.78 -16.04 -7.64
#